data_AF-A0A1F9Q2K0-F1
#
_entry.id   AF-A0A1F9Q2K0-F1
#
_cell.length_a   1.000
_cell.length_b   1.000
_cell.length_c   1.000
_cell.angle_alpha   90.00
_cell.angle_beta   90.00
_cell.angle_gamma   90.00
#
_symmetry.space_group_name_H-M   'P 1'
#
loop_
_entity.id
_entity.type
_entity.pdbx_description
1 polymer ?
#
loop_
_entity_poly.entity_id
_entity_poly.type
_entity_poly.pdbx_seq_one_letter_code
_entity_poly.pdbx_strand_id
1 'polypeptide(L)'
;MHPLTRLLLPALAAVLFLLAVAPQAQAAGDDANLSLCKQVLSRLLCKKMNEFGYVGKAGDGVYIISMFYASKNSEYLCAVMPDGQVVVQDRTWHATRRVIPYTPDSDGKCLNATFSSPECPNSRPIKACPAKSSTDVKEQVKETFWVRPIPQILEEEYRAMSPQQNATAPAAPGK
;
A
#
# COMPACT_ATOMS: atom_id res chain seq x y z
N MET A 1 -42.20 1.38 -54.29
CA MET A 1 -40.76 1.56 -54.02
C MET A 1 -40.59 2.20 -52.64
N HIS A 2 -39.89 1.48 -51.74
CA HIS A 2 -39.28 1.89 -50.47
C HIS A 2 -40.13 2.33 -49.26
N PRO A 3 -40.33 1.40 -48.30
CA PRO A 3 -40.35 1.74 -46.88
C PRO A 3 -39.47 0.76 -46.08
N LEU A 4 -38.13 0.87 -46.18
CA LEU A 4 -37.23 -0.05 -45.44
C LEU A 4 -36.03 0.65 -44.78
N THR A 5 -36.01 1.98 -44.74
CA THR A 5 -34.82 2.79 -44.36
C THR A 5 -35.00 3.60 -43.08
N ARG A 6 -35.85 3.18 -42.13
CA ARG A 6 -36.10 3.95 -40.89
C ARG A 6 -35.90 3.23 -39.56
N LEU A 7 -35.50 1.95 -39.56
CA LEU A 7 -35.38 1.16 -38.32
C LEU A 7 -33.94 0.78 -37.93
N LEU A 8 -32.92 1.15 -38.71
CA LEU A 8 -31.54 0.72 -38.49
C LEU A 8 -30.67 1.68 -37.64
N LEU A 9 -31.12 2.90 -37.35
CA LEU A 9 -30.31 3.86 -36.59
C LEU A 9 -30.27 3.68 -35.05
N PRO A 10 -31.33 3.23 -34.33
CA PRO A 10 -31.25 3.18 -32.86
C PRO A 10 -30.47 1.96 -32.34
N ALA A 11 -30.27 0.93 -33.16
CA ALA A 11 -29.55 -0.28 -32.75
C ALA A 11 -28.03 -0.07 -32.66
N LEU A 12 -27.45 0.83 -33.46
CA LEU A 12 -26.01 1.10 -33.45
C LEU A 12 -25.57 1.95 -32.23
N ALA A 13 -26.46 2.79 -31.70
CA ALA A 13 -26.17 3.64 -30.54
C ALA A 13 -26.08 2.87 -29.21
N ALA A 14 -26.80 1.75 -29.09
CA ALA A 14 -26.79 0.92 -27.88
C ALA A 14 -25.51 0.08 -27.72
N VAL A 15 -24.85 -0.28 -28.82
CA VAL A 15 -23.61 -1.09 -28.80
C VAL A 15 -22.38 -0.25 -28.40
N LEU A 16 -22.38 1.05 -28.72
CA LEU A 16 -21.29 1.97 -28.36
C LEU A 16 -21.26 2.33 -26.87
N PHE A 17 -22.38 2.22 -26.15
CA PHE A 17 -22.43 2.54 -24.70
C PHE A 17 -21.93 1.40 -23.80
N LEU A 18 -21.89 0.15 -24.29
CA LEU A 18 -21.44 -1.01 -23.50
C LEU A 18 -19.92 -1.20 -23.46
N LEU A 19 -19.15 -0.44 -24.27
CA LEU A 19 -17.68 -0.52 -24.30
C LEU A 19 -16.97 0.49 -23.39
N ALA A 20 -17.71 1.38 -22.71
CA ALA A 20 -17.12 2.50 -21.96
C ALA A 20 -16.87 2.26 -20.47
N VAL A 21 -17.22 1.09 -19.92
CA VAL A 21 -17.01 0.78 -18.49
C VAL A 21 -15.95 -0.30 -18.33
N ALA A 22 -14.73 0.00 -18.78
CA ALA A 22 -13.56 -0.71 -18.26
C ALA A 22 -13.20 -0.09 -16.90
N PRO A 23 -13.08 -0.87 -15.81
CA PRO A 23 -12.56 -0.34 -14.55
C PRO A 23 -11.13 0.15 -14.82
N GLN A 24 -10.95 1.47 -14.85
CA GLN A 24 -9.64 2.07 -14.86
C GLN A 24 -9.03 1.77 -13.50
N ALA A 25 -8.03 0.89 -13.47
CA ALA A 25 -7.20 0.71 -12.29
C ALA A 25 -6.67 2.10 -11.92
N GLN A 26 -7.17 2.68 -10.84
CA GLN A 26 -6.73 3.98 -10.37
C GLN A 26 -5.23 3.87 -10.13
N ALA A 27 -4.45 4.66 -10.87
CA ALA A 27 -3.02 4.71 -10.69
C ALA A 27 -2.74 5.03 -9.22
N ALA A 28 -2.02 4.14 -8.53
CA ALA A 28 -1.64 4.41 -7.16
C ALA A 28 -0.81 5.70 -7.13
N GLY A 29 -0.99 6.50 -6.07
CA GLY A 29 -0.33 7.80 -5.94
C GLY A 29 1.21 7.69 -5.96
N ASP A 30 1.87 8.82 -6.21
CA ASP A 30 3.33 8.89 -6.33
C ASP A 30 4.08 8.26 -5.13
N ASP A 31 3.54 8.39 -3.92
CA ASP A 31 4.12 7.78 -2.71
C ASP A 31 4.13 6.26 -2.75
N ALA A 32 3.04 5.65 -3.22
CA ALA A 32 2.94 4.20 -3.34
C ALA A 32 3.89 3.68 -4.44
N ASN A 33 3.97 4.39 -5.56
CA ASN A 33 4.88 4.05 -6.67
C ASN A 33 6.34 4.17 -6.25
N LEU A 34 6.72 5.25 -5.58
CA LEU A 34 8.07 5.45 -5.06
C LEU A 34 8.43 4.39 -4.01
N SER A 35 7.51 4.07 -3.11
CA SER A 35 7.66 3.00 -2.12
C SER A 35 7.88 1.64 -2.79
N LEU A 36 7.09 1.33 -3.83
CA LEU A 36 7.22 0.12 -4.63
C LEU A 36 8.60 0.02 -5.27
N CYS A 37 9.05 1.10 -5.92
CA CYS A 37 10.38 1.18 -6.51
C CYS A 37 11.50 0.91 -5.51
N LYS A 38 11.46 1.56 -4.33
CA LYS A 38 12.45 1.32 -3.27
C LYS A 38 12.40 -0.11 -2.74
N GLN A 39 11.21 -0.70 -2.59
CA GLN A 39 11.08 -2.09 -2.15
C GLN A 39 11.65 -3.07 -3.19
N VAL A 40 11.34 -2.90 -4.48
CA VAL A 40 11.89 -3.73 -5.55
C VAL A 40 13.42 -3.63 -5.59
N LEU A 41 13.96 -2.42 -5.57
CA LEU A 41 15.41 -2.20 -5.54
C LEU A 41 16.07 -2.79 -4.28
N SER A 42 15.41 -2.70 -3.12
CA SER A 42 15.91 -3.29 -1.87
C SER A 42 16.12 -4.81 -1.98
N ARG A 43 15.24 -5.50 -2.71
CA ARG A 43 15.35 -6.95 -2.98
C ARG A 43 16.35 -7.26 -4.08
N LEU A 44 16.38 -6.44 -5.11
CA LEU A 44 17.31 -6.62 -6.24
C LEU A 44 18.77 -6.49 -5.79
N LEU A 45 19.05 -5.53 -4.90
CA LEU A 45 20.40 -5.17 -4.47
C LEU A 45 20.73 -5.64 -3.05
N CYS A 46 19.83 -6.39 -2.42
CA CYS A 46 19.95 -6.87 -1.04
C CYS A 46 20.29 -5.75 -0.02
N LYS A 47 19.68 -4.58 -0.20
CA LYS A 47 19.88 -3.38 0.63
C LYS A 47 18.63 -3.03 1.44
N LYS A 48 18.78 -2.21 2.48
CA LYS A 48 17.62 -1.70 3.24
C LYS A 48 16.98 -0.51 2.51
N MET A 49 15.66 -0.35 2.65
CA MET A 49 14.91 0.74 2.00
C MET A 49 15.41 2.16 2.36
N ASN A 50 15.98 2.35 3.54
CA ASN A 50 16.52 3.63 3.99
C ASN A 50 17.90 3.97 3.41
N GLU A 51 18.55 3.04 2.70
CA GLU A 51 19.79 3.29 1.95
C GLU A 51 19.53 3.96 0.58
N PHE A 52 18.26 4.09 0.19
CA PHE A 52 17.84 4.64 -1.10
C PHE A 52 17.39 6.09 -1.00
N GLY A 53 18.13 6.98 -1.68
CA GLY A 53 17.79 8.38 -1.86
C GLY A 53 16.84 8.59 -3.04
N TYR A 54 15.81 9.42 -2.84
CA TYR A 54 15.01 9.89 -3.97
C TYR A 54 15.68 11.14 -4.55
N VAL A 55 15.94 11.14 -5.85
CA VAL A 55 16.60 12.25 -6.55
C VAL A 55 15.58 13.14 -7.25
N GLY A 56 14.61 12.54 -7.95
CA GLY A 56 13.61 13.27 -8.71
C GLY A 56 12.78 12.37 -9.62
N LYS A 57 11.92 12.99 -10.43
CA LYS A 57 11.16 12.31 -11.49
C LYS A 57 11.76 12.64 -12.86
N ALA A 58 11.89 11.63 -13.71
CA ALA A 58 12.23 11.81 -15.12
C ALA A 58 10.97 11.93 -16.01
N GLY A 59 9.81 11.53 -15.49
CA GLY A 59 8.52 11.55 -16.16
C GLY A 59 7.42 10.98 -15.26
N ASP A 60 6.21 10.87 -15.79
CA ASP A 60 5.08 10.28 -15.05
C ASP A 60 5.33 8.80 -14.78
N GLY A 61 5.24 8.42 -13.49
CA GLY A 61 5.57 7.08 -13.04
C GLY A 61 7.06 6.72 -13.11
N VAL A 62 7.96 7.64 -13.52
CA VAL A 62 9.40 7.37 -13.66
C VAL A 62 10.22 8.13 -12.63
N TYR A 63 10.84 7.40 -11.71
CA TYR A 63 11.58 7.92 -10.57
C TYR A 63 13.08 7.65 -10.73
N ILE A 64 13.89 8.63 -10.37
CA ILE A 64 15.34 8.52 -10.25
C ILE A 64 15.68 8.31 -8.77
N ILE A 65 16.33 7.19 -8.48
CA ILE A 65 16.67 6.75 -7.13
C ILE A 65 18.18 6.55 -7.07
N SER A 66 18.84 7.17 -6.10
CA SER A 66 20.27 7.00 -5.86
C SER A 66 20.52 6.03 -4.70
N MET A 67 21.67 5.35 -4.74
CA MET A 67 22.23 4.69 -3.59
C MET A 67 23.76 4.75 -3.62
N PHE A 68 24.37 4.66 -2.45
CA PHE A 68 25.81 4.49 -2.33
C PHE A 68 26.15 2.99 -2.36
N TYR A 69 26.87 2.54 -3.38
CA TYR A 69 27.25 1.15 -3.57
C TYR A 69 28.69 1.04 -4.09
N ALA A 70 29.46 0.10 -3.55
CA ALA A 70 30.84 -0.16 -3.95
C ALA A 70 31.71 1.12 -4.05
N SER A 71 31.60 1.99 -3.04
CA SER A 71 32.32 3.27 -2.93
C SER A 71 31.96 4.33 -4.00
N LYS A 72 30.82 4.18 -4.68
CA LYS A 72 30.32 5.14 -5.68
C LYS A 72 28.83 5.40 -5.49
N ASN A 73 28.39 6.60 -5.87
CA ASN A 73 26.96 6.86 -6.04
C ASN A 73 26.50 6.21 -7.35
N SER A 74 25.48 5.36 -7.27
CA SER A 74 24.82 4.75 -8.41
C SER A 74 23.39 5.29 -8.50
N GLU A 75 22.92 5.54 -9.72
CA GLU A 75 21.55 5.99 -9.97
C GLU A 75 20.77 4.91 -10.73
N TYR A 76 19.53 4.73 -10.30
CA TYR A 76 18.59 3.78 -10.88
C TYR A 76 17.36 4.54 -11.35
N LEU A 77 16.90 4.19 -12.55
CA LEU A 77 15.58 4.54 -13.05
C LEU A 77 14.62 3.45 -12.64
N CYS A 78 13.49 3.84 -12.04
CA CYS A 78 12.38 2.96 -11.77
C CYS A 78 11.11 3.53 -12.40
N ALA A 79 10.52 2.81 -13.33
CA ALA A 79 9.25 3.16 -13.96
C ALA A 79 8.14 2.24 -13.45
N VAL A 80 7.08 2.81 -12.88
CA VAL A 80 5.84 2.11 -12.53
C VAL A 80 4.84 2.35 -13.65
N MET A 81 4.62 1.32 -14.44
CA MET A 81 3.82 1.36 -15.65
C MET A 81 2.35 1.01 -15.34
N PRO A 82 1.38 1.68 -16.00
CA PRO A 82 -0.04 1.46 -15.75
C PRO A 82 -0.53 0.05 -16.13
N ASP A 83 0.26 -0.72 -16.89
CA ASP A 83 -0.01 -2.09 -17.29
C ASP A 83 0.37 -3.14 -16.23
N GLY A 84 0.71 -2.70 -15.00
CA GLY A 84 1.03 -3.59 -13.89
C GLY A 84 2.49 -4.06 -13.89
N GLN A 85 3.40 -3.25 -14.45
CA GLN A 85 4.83 -3.57 -14.48
C GLN A 85 5.67 -2.51 -13.79
N VAL A 86 6.65 -2.94 -13.01
CA VAL A 86 7.75 -2.10 -12.52
C VAL A 86 8.99 -2.42 -13.31
N VAL A 87 9.57 -1.42 -13.96
CA VAL A 87 10.82 -1.55 -14.72
C VAL A 87 11.91 -0.84 -13.95
N VAL A 88 12.96 -1.57 -13.58
CA VAL A 88 14.15 -1.02 -12.92
C VAL A 88 15.33 -1.12 -13.88
N GLN A 89 16.08 -0.03 -14.03
CA GLN A 89 17.26 0.06 -14.87
C GLN A 89 18.36 0.86 -14.16
N ASP A 90 19.59 0.33 -14.17
CA ASP A 90 20.78 1.08 -13.74
C ASP A 90 21.16 2.13 -14.81
N ARG A 91 21.46 3.36 -14.39
CA ARG A 91 21.96 4.44 -15.28
C ARG A 91 23.48 4.48 -15.37
N THR A 92 24.17 3.92 -14.39
CA THR A 92 25.59 4.14 -14.08
C THR A 92 26.48 2.97 -14.49
N TRP A 93 26.01 1.74 -14.29
CA TRP A 93 26.74 0.51 -14.63
C TRP A 93 25.86 -0.40 -15.50
N HIS A 94 26.45 -1.39 -16.18
CA HIS A 94 25.84 -2.29 -17.18
C HIS A 94 24.30 -2.42 -17.12
N ALA A 95 23.65 -2.36 -18.29
CA ALA A 95 22.19 -2.33 -18.53
C ALA A 95 21.40 -3.50 -17.92
N THR A 96 21.36 -3.58 -16.59
CA THR A 96 20.53 -4.52 -15.87
C THR A 96 19.14 -3.92 -15.86
N ARG A 97 18.32 -4.36 -16.81
CA ARG A 97 16.90 -4.06 -16.85
C ARG A 97 16.14 -5.22 -16.22
N ARG A 98 15.36 -4.94 -15.18
CA ARG A 98 14.46 -5.89 -14.56
C ARG A 98 13.02 -5.41 -14.73
N VAL A 99 12.14 -6.34 -15.04
CA VAL A 99 10.70 -6.09 -15.15
C VAL A 99 10.01 -6.98 -14.13
N ILE A 100 9.28 -6.37 -13.21
CA ILE A 100 8.63 -7.04 -12.09
C ILE A 100 7.11 -6.77 -12.19
N PRO A 101 6.27 -7.79 -12.29
CA PRO A 101 4.83 -7.59 -12.29
C PRO A 101 4.34 -7.14 -10.91
N TYR A 102 3.32 -6.28 -10.90
CA TYR A 102 2.61 -5.88 -9.69
C TYR A 102 1.10 -5.86 -9.96
N THR A 103 0.33 -5.97 -8.88
CA THR A 103 -1.12 -5.84 -8.91
C THR A 103 -1.58 -4.83 -7.86
N PRO A 104 -2.55 -3.95 -8.17
CA PRO A 104 -3.19 -3.15 -7.14
C PRO A 104 -4.00 -4.05 -6.19
N ASP A 105 -4.10 -3.63 -4.92
CA ASP A 105 -4.98 -4.24 -3.92
C ASP A 105 -6.46 -4.03 -4.27
N SER A 106 -7.38 -4.73 -3.60
CA SER A 106 -8.83 -4.64 -3.86
C SER A 106 -9.36 -3.20 -3.85
N ASP A 107 -8.79 -2.37 -2.98
CA ASP A 107 -9.20 -0.98 -2.78
C ASP A 107 -8.43 0.01 -3.69
N GLY A 108 -7.52 -0.49 -4.54
CA GLY A 108 -6.68 0.32 -5.44
C GLY A 108 -5.63 1.18 -4.73
N LYS A 109 -5.58 1.17 -3.39
CA LYS A 109 -4.70 2.05 -2.60
C LYS A 109 -3.27 1.56 -2.49
N CYS A 110 -3.06 0.25 -2.45
CA CYS A 110 -1.74 -0.34 -2.30
C CYS A 110 -1.35 -1.13 -3.54
N LEU A 111 -0.06 -1.26 -3.79
CA LEU A 111 0.52 -2.08 -4.84
C LEU A 111 1.19 -3.31 -4.23
N ASN A 112 0.87 -4.48 -4.77
CA ASN A 112 1.42 -5.76 -4.36
C ASN A 112 2.32 -6.29 -5.47
N ALA A 113 3.54 -6.71 -5.12
CA ALA A 113 4.45 -7.35 -6.06
C ALA A 113 5.13 -8.55 -5.40
N THR A 114 5.56 -9.52 -6.19
CA THR A 114 6.35 -10.64 -5.70
C THR A 114 7.64 -10.70 -6.49
N PHE A 115 8.76 -10.52 -5.80
CA PHE A 115 10.08 -10.58 -6.40
C PHE A 115 11.08 -11.13 -5.39
N SER A 116 11.88 -12.09 -5.83
CA SER A 116 13.01 -12.63 -5.08
C SER A 116 14.23 -12.68 -6.00
N SER A 117 15.38 -12.37 -5.43
CA SER A 117 16.68 -12.59 -6.08
C SER A 117 17.35 -13.78 -5.39
N PRO A 118 18.00 -14.71 -6.11
CA PRO A 118 18.75 -15.81 -5.49
C PRO A 118 19.81 -15.32 -4.50
N GLU A 119 20.34 -14.11 -4.72
CA GLU A 119 21.36 -13.47 -3.90
C GLU A 119 20.80 -12.79 -2.65
N CYS A 120 19.48 -12.65 -2.54
CA CYS A 120 18.81 -12.01 -1.40
C CYS A 120 17.82 -12.98 -0.75
N PRO A 121 18.03 -13.41 0.50
CA PRO A 121 17.19 -14.41 1.16
C PRO A 121 15.76 -13.91 1.50
N ASN A 122 15.45 -12.64 1.19
CA ASN A 122 14.14 -12.08 1.47
C ASN A 122 13.17 -12.34 0.32
N SER A 123 12.30 -13.34 0.50
CA SER A 123 11.25 -13.75 -0.44
C SER A 123 9.86 -13.23 -0.07
N ARG A 124 9.73 -12.41 0.98
CA ARG A 124 8.41 -11.90 1.41
C ARG A 124 7.77 -11.05 0.33
N PRO A 125 6.43 -11.14 0.11
CA PRO A 125 5.71 -10.27 -0.80
C PRO A 125 5.98 -8.79 -0.50
N ILE A 126 6.04 -7.99 -1.56
CA ILE A 126 6.16 -6.54 -1.50
C ILE A 126 4.75 -5.97 -1.43
N LYS A 127 4.47 -5.13 -0.42
CA LYS A 127 3.24 -4.36 -0.32
C LYS A 127 3.60 -2.89 -0.13
N ALA A 128 3.27 -2.06 -1.10
CA ALA A 128 3.57 -0.64 -1.13
C ALA A 128 2.28 0.15 -1.04
N CYS A 129 2.04 0.79 0.10
CA CYS A 129 0.90 1.67 0.33
C CYS A 129 1.39 3.12 0.38
N PRO A 130 0.50 4.11 0.11
CA PRO A 130 0.81 5.50 0.34
C PRO A 130 1.21 5.75 1.79
N ALA A 131 1.98 6.81 2.02
CA ALA A 131 2.33 7.21 3.37
C ALA A 131 1.03 7.48 4.15
N LYS A 132 0.91 6.89 5.34
CA LYS A 132 -0.20 7.22 6.25
C LYS A 132 -0.10 8.71 6.57
N SER A 133 -1.20 9.44 6.40
CA SER A 133 -1.23 10.84 6.79
C SER A 133 -1.02 10.96 8.31
N SER A 134 -0.58 12.11 8.78
CA SER A 134 -0.44 12.37 10.23
C SER A 134 -1.79 12.24 10.97
N THR A 135 -2.91 12.41 10.26
CA THR A 135 -4.27 12.17 10.74
C THR A 135 -4.55 10.68 10.91
N ASP A 136 -4.23 9.85 9.92
CA ASP A 136 -4.40 8.39 9.98
C ASP A 136 -3.59 7.76 11.13
N VAL A 137 -2.37 8.28 11.36
CA VAL A 137 -1.54 7.83 12.48
C VAL A 137 -2.19 8.15 13.82
N LYS A 138 -2.76 9.36 13.97
CA LYS A 138 -3.46 9.77 15.19
C LYS A 138 -4.72 8.97 15.43
N GLU A 139 -5.50 8.70 14.39
CA GLU A 139 -6.70 7.86 14.48
C GLU A 139 -6.35 6.43 14.86
N GLN A 140 -5.32 5.84 14.24
CA GLN A 140 -4.87 4.50 14.60
C GLN A 140 -4.35 4.44 16.05
N VAL A 141 -3.64 5.46 16.53
CA VAL A 141 -3.22 5.56 17.93
C VAL A 141 -4.43 5.67 18.86
N LYS A 142 -5.46 6.43 18.49
CA LYS A 142 -6.71 6.52 19.26
C LYS A 142 -7.41 5.18 19.33
N GLU A 143 -7.61 4.49 18.21
CA GLU A 143 -8.22 3.17 18.21
C GLU A 143 -7.40 2.17 19.03
N THR A 144 -6.08 2.14 18.81
CA THR A 144 -5.18 1.27 19.56
C THR A 144 -5.19 1.58 21.06
N PHE A 145 -5.42 2.85 21.45
CA PHE A 145 -5.52 3.26 22.86
C PHE A 145 -6.76 2.66 23.53
N TRP A 146 -7.90 2.62 22.85
CA TRP A 146 -9.15 2.07 23.40
C TRP A 146 -9.17 0.54 23.50
N VAL A 147 -8.31 -0.15 22.73
CA VAL A 147 -8.21 -1.63 22.73
C VAL A 147 -7.05 -2.12 23.61
N ARG A 148 -6.45 -1.26 24.43
CA ARG A 148 -5.38 -1.70 25.34
C ARG A 148 -5.97 -2.61 26.43
N PRO A 149 -5.36 -3.77 26.69
CA PRO A 149 -5.78 -4.61 27.80
C PRO A 149 -5.62 -3.83 29.12
N ILE A 150 -6.55 -4.06 30.04
CA ILE A 150 -6.54 -3.43 31.36
C ILE A 150 -5.23 -3.83 32.06
N PRO A 151 -4.51 -2.88 32.68
CA PRO A 151 -3.29 -3.19 33.42
C PRO A 151 -3.58 -4.23 34.52
N GLN A 152 -2.72 -5.24 34.66
CA GLN A 152 -2.91 -6.34 35.61
C GLN A 152 -3.09 -5.87 37.06
N ILE A 153 -2.43 -4.78 37.45
CA ILE A 153 -2.57 -4.16 38.78
C ILE A 153 -4.02 -3.74 39.04
N LEU A 154 -4.70 -3.15 38.04
CA LEU A 154 -6.10 -2.76 38.17
C LEU A 154 -7.02 -3.98 38.24
N GLU A 155 -6.69 -5.06 37.52
CA GLU A 155 -7.43 -6.32 37.56
C GLU A 155 -7.35 -6.98 38.94
N GLU A 156 -6.16 -6.97 39.55
CA GLU A 156 -5.90 -7.51 40.89
C GLU A 156 -6.61 -6.68 41.98
N GLU A 157 -6.59 -5.35 41.87
CA GLU A 157 -7.31 -4.45 42.77
C GLU A 157 -8.83 -4.57 42.63
N TYR A 158 -9.37 -4.69 41.41
CA TYR A 158 -10.80 -4.92 41.18
C TYR A 158 -11.25 -6.26 41.78
N ARG A 159 -10.45 -7.31 41.56
CA ARG A 159 -10.74 -8.63 42.14
C ARG A 159 -10.69 -8.59 43.66
N ALA A 160 -9.75 -7.83 44.24
CA ALA A 160 -9.63 -7.64 45.68
C ALA A 160 -10.77 -6.79 46.30
N MET A 161 -11.37 -5.85 45.56
CA MET A 161 -12.48 -5.01 46.05
C MET A 161 -13.88 -5.66 45.93
N SER A 162 -14.05 -6.62 45.02
CA SER A 162 -15.35 -7.29 44.79
C SER A 162 -16.02 -7.96 46.01
N PRO A 163 -15.32 -8.41 47.08
CA PRO A 163 -15.97 -8.96 48.27
C PRO A 163 -16.55 -7.90 49.24
N GLN A 164 -16.14 -6.62 49.14
CA GLN A 164 -16.47 -5.60 50.15
C GLN A 164 -17.67 -4.69 49.80
N GLN A 165 -18.25 -4.79 48.60
CA GLN A 165 -19.36 -3.92 48.18
C GLN A 165 -20.76 -4.41 48.58
N ASN A 166 -20.88 -5.39 49.48
CA ASN A 166 -22.18 -5.78 50.07
C ASN A 166 -22.68 -4.79 51.16
N ALA A 167 -22.15 -3.57 51.21
CA ALA A 167 -22.39 -2.58 52.25
C ALA A 167 -23.55 -1.60 51.95
N THR A 168 -24.35 -1.83 50.91
CA THR A 168 -25.52 -0.99 50.57
C THR A 168 -26.84 -1.77 50.64
N ALA A 169 -26.98 -2.71 51.57
CA ALA A 169 -28.29 -3.23 51.95
C ALA A 169 -28.97 -2.21 52.89
N PRO A 170 -30.20 -1.74 52.58
CA PRO A 170 -30.92 -0.82 53.47
C PRO A 170 -31.21 -1.50 54.81
N ALA A 171 -30.95 -0.78 55.91
CA ALA A 171 -31.13 -1.27 57.27
C ALA A 171 -32.59 -1.69 57.52
N ALA A 172 -32.79 -2.91 58.05
CA ALA A 172 -34.10 -3.40 58.45
C ALA A 172 -34.62 -2.63 59.69
N PRO A 173 -35.90 -2.25 59.74
CA PRO A 173 -36.46 -1.49 60.86
C PRO A 173 -36.59 -2.40 62.10
N GLY A 174 -36.15 -1.86 63.24
CA GLY A 174 -36.09 -2.54 64.52
C GLY A 174 -37.44 -2.91 65.14
N LYS A 175 -37.36 -3.81 66.12
CA LYS A 175 -38.41 -4.12 67.10
C LYS A 175 -37.83 -3.94 68.50
#